data_AF-A0A6B3HVP4-F1
#
_entry.id   AF-A0A6B3HVP4-F1
#
_cell.length_a   1.000
_cell.length_b   1.000
_cell.length_c   1.000
_cell.angle_alpha   90.00
_cell.angle_beta   90.00
_cell.angle_gamma   90.00
#
_symmetry.space_group_name_H-M   'P 1'
#
loop_
_entity.id
_entity.type
_entity.pdbx_description
1 polymer ?
#
loop_
_entity_poly.entity_id
_entity_poly.type
_entity_poly.pdbx_seq_one_letter_code
_entity_poly.pdbx_strand_id
1 'polypeptide(L)'
;SGQGETDAFAASEFPAGRRYDRIVALSRSGTTTEVLGLLAQARGTTRRTVVIGDPDTPMAALADDTVVLDFADEKSVVQTRFATSALTLLRAHLGLHTDAVVEDAQVALAEPLPAGLVECGQ
;
A
#
# COMPACT_ATOMS: atom_id res chain seq x y z
N SER A 1 -7.42 -19.71 -10.79
CA SER A 1 -6.07 -19.49 -10.21
C SER A 1 -6.13 -19.88 -8.75
N GLY A 2 -5.30 -20.84 -8.31
CA GLY A 2 -5.29 -21.38 -6.95
C GLY A 2 -4.50 -20.53 -5.96
N GLN A 3 -4.74 -19.22 -5.94
CA GLN A 3 -4.00 -18.27 -5.08
C GLN A 3 -4.58 -18.14 -3.67
N GLY A 4 -5.55 -18.99 -3.31
CA GLY A 4 -6.25 -18.93 -2.04
C GLY A 4 -7.33 -17.85 -2.00
N GLU A 5 -8.12 -17.87 -0.93
CA GLU A 5 -9.15 -16.87 -0.67
C GLU A 5 -8.47 -15.60 -0.11
N THR A 6 -8.72 -14.45 -0.73
CA THR A 6 -8.11 -13.16 -0.37
C THR A 6 -9.20 -12.13 -0.17
N ASP A 7 -9.07 -11.34 0.88
CA ASP A 7 -9.98 -10.25 1.20
C ASP A 7 -9.19 -8.99 1.53
N ALA A 8 -9.81 -7.83 1.34
CA ALA A 8 -9.26 -6.53 1.66
C ALA A 8 -10.21 -5.77 2.58
N PHE A 9 -9.65 -5.24 3.67
CA PHE A 9 -10.42 -4.53 4.71
C PHE A 9 -9.60 -3.35 5.25
N ALA A 10 -10.30 -2.38 5.84
CA ALA A 10 -9.66 -1.58 6.86
C ALA A 10 -9.26 -2.47 8.05
N ALA A 11 -8.16 -2.16 8.73
CA ALA A 11 -7.70 -2.99 9.86
C ALA A 11 -8.75 -3.09 10.99
N SER A 12 -9.58 -2.06 11.17
CA SER A 12 -10.71 -2.04 12.12
C SER A 12 -11.82 -3.04 11.79
N GLU A 13 -11.89 -3.52 10.56
CA GLU A 13 -12.93 -4.42 10.06
C GLU A 13 -12.39 -5.84 9.82
N PHE A 14 -11.15 -6.11 10.24
CA PHE A 14 -10.51 -7.40 10.02
C PHE A 14 -11.30 -8.55 10.67
N PRO A 15 -11.67 -9.60 9.92
CA PRO A 15 -12.49 -10.69 10.43
C PRO A 15 -11.66 -11.67 11.26
N ALA A 16 -11.45 -11.36 12.54
CA ALA A 16 -10.61 -12.14 13.46
C ALA A 16 -11.02 -13.61 13.63
N GLY A 17 -12.26 -13.97 13.31
CA GLY A 17 -12.76 -15.35 13.35
C GLY A 17 -12.32 -16.22 12.16
N ARG A 18 -11.73 -15.64 11.11
CA ARG A 18 -11.26 -16.35 9.92
C ARG A 18 -9.74 -16.49 9.95
N ARG A 19 -9.26 -17.66 9.51
CA ARG A 19 -7.82 -17.94 9.39
C ARG A 19 -7.30 -17.50 8.04
N TYR A 20 -6.13 -16.87 8.05
CA TYR A 20 -5.36 -16.51 6.86
C TYR A 20 -3.95 -17.06 7.00
N ASP A 21 -3.33 -17.46 5.89
CA ASP A 21 -1.93 -17.88 5.89
C ASP A 21 -0.96 -16.68 5.97
N ARG A 22 -1.42 -15.49 5.53
CA ARG A 22 -0.65 -14.26 5.50
C ARG A 22 -1.53 -13.02 5.69
N ILE A 23 -0.97 -12.03 6.38
CA ILE A 23 -1.48 -10.66 6.41
C ILE A 23 -0.47 -9.77 5.66
N VAL A 24 -0.97 -8.97 4.73
CA VAL A 24 -0.21 -7.89 4.07
C VAL A 24 -0.80 -6.56 4.52
N ALA A 25 -0.07 -5.81 5.34
CA ALA A 25 -0.49 -4.49 5.78
C ALA A 25 0.17 -3.40 4.92
N LEU A 26 -0.63 -2.44 4.45
CA LEU A 26 -0.17 -1.28 3.68
C LEU A 26 -0.32 -0.04 4.57
N SER A 27 0.77 0.64 4.89
CA SER A 27 0.70 1.86 5.69
C SER A 27 1.88 2.78 5.38
N ARG A 28 1.61 3.96 4.82
CA ARG A 28 2.66 4.96 4.58
C ARG A 28 3.40 5.32 5.86
N SER A 29 2.66 5.72 6.88
CA SER A 29 3.23 6.27 8.12
C SER A 29 3.78 5.23 9.08
N GLY A 30 3.46 3.94 8.89
CA GLY A 30 3.87 2.87 9.79
C GLY A 30 3.37 3.03 11.25
N THR A 31 2.41 3.91 11.48
CA THR A 31 1.94 4.32 12.83
C THR A 31 0.44 4.17 13.04
N THR A 32 -0.30 3.69 12.04
CA THR A 32 -1.76 3.52 12.12
C THR A 32 -2.14 2.53 13.22
N THR A 33 -2.78 3.02 14.28
CA THR A 33 -3.04 2.27 15.53
C THR A 33 -3.78 0.95 15.30
N GLU A 34 -4.82 0.95 14.48
CA GLU A 34 -5.63 -0.24 14.19
C GLU A 34 -4.79 -1.31 13.50
N VAL A 35 -3.91 -0.91 12.59
CA VAL A 35 -2.97 -1.81 11.90
C VAL A 35 -1.95 -2.37 12.89
N LEU A 36 -1.37 -1.52 13.75
CA LEU A 36 -0.44 -1.97 14.79
C LEU A 36 -1.10 -2.98 15.74
N GLY A 37 -2.34 -2.71 16.17
CA GLY A 37 -3.12 -3.61 17.00
C GLY A 37 -3.37 -4.96 16.35
N LEU A 38 -3.76 -4.97 15.07
CA LEU A 38 -3.95 -6.19 14.30
C LEU A 38 -2.65 -7.00 14.16
N LEU A 39 -1.54 -6.35 13.78
CA LEU A 39 -0.24 -7.03 13.60
C LEU A 39 0.29 -7.61 14.91
N ALA A 40 0.06 -6.92 16.04
CA ALA A 40 0.43 -7.41 17.36
C ALA A 40 -0.40 -8.65 17.76
N GLN A 41 -1.71 -8.65 17.50
CA GLN A 41 -2.58 -9.80 17.77
C GLN A 41 -2.25 -11.03 16.90
N ALA A 42 -1.82 -10.80 15.66
CA ALA A 42 -1.41 -11.85 14.72
C ALA A 42 0.01 -12.41 14.97
N ARG A 43 0.75 -11.86 15.94
CA ARG A 43 2.14 -12.23 16.20
C ARG A 43 2.27 -13.70 16.57
N GLY A 44 3.12 -14.43 15.84
CA GLY A 44 3.37 -15.85 16.06
C GLY A 44 2.25 -16.79 15.60
N THR A 45 1.12 -16.28 15.08
CA THR A 45 0.01 -17.10 14.56
C THR A 45 -0.11 -17.01 13.05
N THR A 46 0.05 -15.81 12.47
CA THR A 46 -0.03 -15.56 11.03
C THR A 46 1.22 -14.81 10.57
N ARG A 47 1.76 -15.13 9.39
CA ARG A 47 2.93 -14.41 8.88
C ARG A 47 2.53 -13.00 8.43
N ARG A 48 3.23 -11.98 8.92
CA ARG A 48 2.92 -10.56 8.68
C ARG A 48 3.95 -9.95 7.71
N THR A 49 3.49 -9.48 6.56
CA THR A 49 4.26 -8.57 5.69
C THR A 49 3.73 -7.17 5.81
N VAL A 50 4.63 -6.19 5.90
CA VAL A 50 4.26 -4.78 5.89
C VAL A 50 4.89 -4.08 4.69
N VAL A 51 4.13 -3.21 4.04
CA VAL A 51 4.62 -2.26 3.04
C VAL A 51 4.52 -0.87 3.65
N ILE A 52 5.66 -0.25 3.92
CA ILE A 52 5.76 0.99 4.68
C ILE A 52 6.56 2.07 3.95
N GLY A 53 6.21 3.33 4.18
CA GLY A 53 6.93 4.48 3.62
C GLY A 53 8.06 5.00 4.50
N ASP A 54 8.08 4.61 5.78
CA ASP A 54 9.12 5.01 6.73
C ASP A 54 9.62 3.77 7.49
N PRO A 55 10.91 3.38 7.35
CA PRO A 55 11.47 2.23 8.02
C PRO A 55 11.60 2.43 9.55
N ASP A 56 11.65 3.67 10.03
CA ASP A 56 11.87 4.01 11.43
C ASP A 56 10.55 4.12 12.20
N THR A 57 9.65 3.16 12.00
CA THR A 57 8.28 3.16 12.54
C THR A 57 7.98 1.90 13.38
N PRO A 58 7.02 1.97 14.32
CA PRO A 58 6.65 0.81 15.14
C PRO A 58 6.21 -0.41 14.33
N MET A 59 5.63 -0.20 13.13
CA MET A 59 5.16 -1.28 12.28
C MET A 59 6.29 -2.20 11.79
N ALA A 60 7.49 -1.66 11.56
CA ALA A 60 8.65 -2.44 11.14
C ALA A 60 9.04 -3.51 12.17
N ALA A 61 8.87 -3.22 13.47
CA ALA A 61 9.15 -4.16 14.56
C ALA A 61 8.06 -5.23 14.77
N LEU A 62 6.86 -5.02 14.21
CA LEU A 62 5.73 -5.95 14.30
C LEU A 62 5.63 -6.89 13.11
N ALA A 63 6.41 -6.67 12.05
CA ALA A 63 6.41 -7.48 10.85
C ALA A 63 7.36 -8.69 10.93
N ASP A 64 7.07 -9.73 10.15
CA ASP A 64 8.05 -10.78 9.85
C ASP A 64 8.84 -10.43 8.56
N ASP A 65 8.18 -9.77 7.61
CA ASP A 65 8.78 -9.27 6.37
C ASP A 65 8.42 -7.79 6.17
N THR A 66 9.39 -6.98 5.76
CA THR A 66 9.21 -5.53 5.53
C THR A 66 9.62 -5.15 4.12
N VAL A 67 8.71 -4.49 3.41
CA VAL A 67 8.98 -3.82 2.13
C VAL A 67 8.96 -2.32 2.38
N VAL A 68 10.11 -1.67 2.21
CA VAL A 68 10.27 -0.23 2.46
C VAL A 68 10.17 0.51 1.12
N LEU A 69 9.24 1.45 1.04
CA LEU A 69 9.05 2.39 -0.07
C LEU A 69 9.37 3.82 0.39
N ASP A 70 10.55 4.00 1.00
CA ASP A 70 11.01 5.28 1.54
C ASP A 70 11.18 6.36 0.46
N PHE A 71 11.53 5.95 -0.75
CA PHE A 71 11.51 6.82 -1.94
C PHE A 71 10.11 7.38 -2.24
N ALA A 72 9.05 6.77 -1.71
CA ALA A 72 7.66 7.12 -1.96
C ALA A 72 6.97 7.85 -0.79
N ASP A 73 7.69 8.20 0.29
CA ASP A 73 7.11 8.98 1.40
C ASP A 73 6.52 10.32 0.93
N GLU A 74 5.64 10.97 1.67
CA GLU A 74 5.17 12.31 1.29
C GLU A 74 4.76 13.13 2.50
N LYS A 75 4.96 14.45 2.41
CA LYS A 75 4.53 15.41 3.44
C LYS A 75 3.04 15.76 3.33
N SER A 76 2.43 15.46 2.19
CA SER A 76 1.01 15.73 1.94
C SER A 76 0.12 14.86 2.83
N VAL A 77 -0.97 15.45 3.33
CA VAL A 77 -2.02 14.71 4.04
C VAL A 77 -2.77 13.81 3.05
N VAL A 78 -3.07 14.33 1.86
CA VAL A 78 -3.68 13.56 0.77
C VAL A 78 -2.60 12.73 0.11
N GLN A 79 -2.78 11.41 0.13
CA GLN A 79 -1.78 10.49 -0.39
C GLN A 79 -1.82 10.41 -1.91
N THR A 80 -0.66 10.53 -2.52
CA THR A 80 -0.48 10.35 -3.97
C THR A 80 0.65 9.37 -4.21
N ARG A 81 1.88 9.74 -3.86
CA ARG A 81 3.10 9.04 -4.23
C ARG A 81 3.18 7.65 -3.61
N PHE A 82 2.87 7.52 -2.32
CA PHE A 82 2.91 6.23 -1.64
C PHE A 82 1.82 5.30 -2.18
N ALA A 83 0.59 5.79 -2.26
CA ALA A 83 -0.56 5.01 -2.70
C ALA A 83 -0.37 4.45 -4.12
N THR A 84 0.10 5.29 -5.06
CA THR A 84 0.36 4.85 -6.44
C THR A 84 1.57 3.93 -6.54
N SER A 85 2.62 4.14 -5.74
CA SER A 85 3.80 3.26 -5.70
C SER A 85 3.47 1.88 -5.16
N ALA A 86 2.73 1.79 -4.05
CA ALA A 86 2.27 0.53 -3.48
C ALA A 86 1.35 -0.24 -4.44
N LEU A 87 0.41 0.46 -5.10
CA LEU A 87 -0.44 -0.14 -6.13
C LEU A 87 0.38 -0.66 -7.31
N THR A 88 1.37 0.11 -7.77
CA THR A 88 2.25 -0.27 -8.88
C THR A 88 3.06 -1.52 -8.54
N LEU A 89 3.64 -1.58 -7.34
CA LEU A 89 4.35 -2.75 -6.82
C LEU A 89 3.46 -4.00 -6.86
N LEU A 90 2.26 -3.92 -6.29
CA LEU A 90 1.33 -5.06 -6.21
C LEU A 90 0.88 -5.51 -7.61
N ARG A 91 0.60 -4.57 -8.52
CA ARG A 91 0.23 -4.88 -9.90
C ARG A 91 1.39 -5.53 -10.67
N ALA A 92 2.63 -5.05 -10.48
CA ALA A 92 3.81 -5.62 -11.10
C ALA A 92 4.00 -7.10 -10.70
N HIS A 93 3.79 -7.44 -9.43
CA HIS A 93 3.84 -8.84 -8.96
C HIS A 93 2.77 -9.75 -9.59
N LEU A 94 1.69 -9.18 -10.11
CA LEU A 94 0.64 -9.90 -10.83
C LEU A 94 0.85 -9.90 -12.36
N GLY A 95 1.96 -9.33 -12.85
CA GLY A 95 2.20 -9.14 -14.29
C GLY A 95 1.28 -8.09 -14.93
N LEU A 96 0.67 -7.21 -14.13
CA LEU A 96 -0.29 -6.18 -14.56
C LEU A 96 0.34 -4.78 -14.69
N HIS A 97 1.67 -4.73 -14.69
CA HIS A 97 2.47 -3.54 -14.95
C HIS A 97 3.46 -3.87 -16.07
N THR A 98 3.38 -3.14 -17.17
CA THR A 98 4.23 -3.31 -18.36
C THR A 98 4.84 -1.97 -18.73
N ASP A 99 5.85 -1.97 -19.60
CA ASP A 99 6.54 -0.75 -20.03
C ASP A 99 5.59 0.32 -20.60
N ALA A 100 4.44 -0.08 -21.16
CA ALA A 100 3.40 0.82 -21.63
C ALA A 100 2.88 1.78 -20.53
N VAL A 101 2.83 1.34 -19.26
CA VAL A 101 2.38 2.21 -18.16
C VAL A 101 3.38 3.36 -17.91
N VAL A 102 4.67 3.12 -18.15
CA VAL A 102 5.70 4.15 -18.02
C VAL A 102 5.63 5.13 -19.19
N GLU A 103 5.42 4.62 -20.41
CA GLU A 103 5.21 5.45 -21.60
C GLU A 103 3.96 6.33 -21.46
N ASP A 104 2.84 5.76 -21.03
CA ASP A 104 1.59 6.48 -20.76
C ASP A 104 1.78 7.59 -19.72
N ALA A 105 2.55 7.32 -18.65
CA ALA A 105 2.86 8.32 -17.64
C ALA A 105 3.72 9.47 -18.19
N GLN A 106 4.68 9.17 -19.07
CA GLN A 106 5.49 10.20 -19.72
C GLN A 106 4.65 11.09 -20.64
N VAL A 107 3.73 10.49 -21.42
CA VAL A 107 2.78 11.22 -22.26
C VAL A 107 1.89 12.12 -21.40
N ALA A 108 1.28 11.56 -20.35
CA ALA A 108 0.39 12.31 -19.46
C ALA A 108 1.08 13.49 -18.76
N LEU A 109 2.38 13.39 -18.46
CA LEU A 109 3.16 14.48 -17.88
C LEU A 109 3.58 15.55 -18.90
N ALA A 110 3.68 15.18 -20.19
CA ALA A 110 4.06 16.09 -21.26
C ALA A 110 2.85 16.83 -21.87
N GLU A 111 1.66 16.23 -21.81
CA GLU A 111 0.45 16.83 -22.35
C GLU A 111 -0.02 18.03 -21.50
N PRO A 112 -0.44 19.13 -22.14
CA PRO A 112 -1.07 20.23 -21.42
C PRO A 112 -2.32 19.76 -20.67
N LEU A 113 -2.53 20.31 -19.46
CA LEU A 113 -3.77 20.08 -18.74
C LEU A 113 -4.98 20.50 -19.60
N PRO A 114 -6.07 19.72 -19.63
CA PRO A 114 -7.30 20.12 -20.28
C PRO A 114 -7.77 21.50 -19.85
N ALA A 115 -8.32 22.28 -20.78
CA ALA A 115 -8.83 23.62 -20.48
C ALA A 115 -9.91 23.58 -19.38
N GLY A 116 -9.84 24.51 -18.43
CA GLY A 116 -10.77 24.63 -17.31
C GLY A 116 -10.50 23.70 -16.12
N LEU A 117 -9.55 22.76 -16.22
CA LEU A 117 -9.31 21.79 -15.14
C LEU A 117 -8.71 22.44 -13.88
N VAL A 118 -7.95 23.52 -14.06
CA VAL A 118 -7.39 24.35 -12.95
C VAL A 118 -8.47 25.26 -12.34
N GLU A 119 -9.56 25.50 -13.05
CA GLU A 119 -10.68 26.35 -12.61
C GLU A 119 -11.71 25.55 -11.79
N CYS A 120 -11.64 24.21 -11.83
CA CYS A 120 -12.46 23.33 -11.01
C CYS A 120 -12.02 23.37 -9.54
N GLY A 121 -12.95 23.66 -8.64
CA GLY A 121 -12.76 23.49 -7.19
C GLY A 121 -12.88 22.02 -6.77
N GLN A 122 -12.45 21.73 -5.54
CA GLN A 122 -12.71 20.46 -4.85
C GLN A 122 -14.09 20.44 -4.20
#